data_AF-A0A370LAM4-F1
#
_entry.id   AF-A0A370LAM4-F1
#
_cell.length_a   1.000
_cell.length_b   1.000
_cell.length_c   1.000
_cell.angle_alpha   90.00
_cell.angle_beta   90.00
_cell.angle_gamma   90.00
#
_symmetry.space_group_name_H-M   'P 1'
#
loop_
_entity.id
_entity.type
_entity.pdbx_description
1 polymer ?
#
loop_
_entity_poly.entity_id
_entity_poly.type
_entity_poly.pdbx_seq_one_letter_code
_entity_poly.pdbx_strand_id
1 'polypeptide(L)'
;MCSHRAIRDAAAIACADSFIELLPGGYDCMVGERGATWSGGERQRIAIARALLLKAPILVLDEATSALDAATEEQVLRNLSEVGPQLRRS
;
A
#
# COMPACT_ATOMS: atom_id res chain seq x y z
N MET A 1 -10.87 -9.72 -11.80
CA MET A 1 -10.02 -10.30 -10.75
C MET A 1 -8.62 -9.73 -10.92
N CYS A 2 -8.00 -9.22 -9.86
CA CYS A 2 -6.60 -8.77 -9.88
C CYS A 2 -5.68 -9.99 -9.84
N SER A 3 -4.58 -9.95 -10.61
CA SER A 3 -3.55 -11.00 -10.56
C SER A 3 -2.75 -10.89 -9.26
N HIS A 4 -2.27 -12.02 -8.74
CA HIS A 4 -1.39 -12.06 -7.56
C HIS A 4 -0.15 -11.16 -7.73
N ARG A 5 0.35 -11.05 -8.97
CA ARG A 5 1.43 -10.11 -9.33
C ARG A 5 1.02 -8.66 -9.10
N ALA A 6 -0.18 -8.27 -9.52
CA ALA A 6 -0.66 -6.89 -9.35
C ALA A 6 -0.82 -6.53 -7.86
N ILE A 7 -1.18 -7.50 -7.01
CA ILE A 7 -1.26 -7.33 -5.56
C ILE A 7 0.12 -7.03 -4.97
N ARG A 8 1.12 -7.85 -5.33
CA ARG A 8 2.50 -7.66 -4.87
C ARG A 8 3.09 -6.34 -5.38
N ASP A 9 2.88 -6.00 -6.65
CA ASP A 9 3.36 -4.74 -7.22
C ASP A 9 2.76 -3.53 -6.47
N ALA A 10 1.46 -3.53 -6.20
CA ALA A 10 0.80 -2.46 -5.46
C ALA A 10 1.26 -2.38 -4.00
N ALA A 11 1.46 -3.52 -3.34
CA ALA A 11 2.00 -3.58 -1.99
C ALA A 11 3.45 -3.08 -1.94
N ALA A 12 4.28 -3.40 -2.93
CA ALA A 12 5.65 -2.90 -3.02
C ALA A 12 5.70 -1.38 -3.22
N ILE A 13 4.86 -0.83 -4.12
CA ILE A 13 4.76 0.62 -4.34
C ILE A 13 4.36 1.33 -3.04
N ALA A 14 3.43 0.76 -2.28
CA ALA A 14 2.99 1.30 -0.99
C ALA A 14 3.93 0.97 0.19
N CYS A 15 5.10 0.37 -0.06
CA CYS A 15 6.03 -0.10 0.97
C CYS A 15 5.40 -1.06 1.99
N ALA A 16 4.32 -1.76 1.63
CA ALA A 16 3.62 -2.72 2.47
C ALA A 16 4.24 -4.13 2.39
N ASP A 17 4.86 -4.47 1.27
CA ASP A 17 5.46 -5.80 1.01
C ASP A 17 6.39 -6.26 2.15
N SER A 18 7.25 -5.36 2.62
CA SER A 18 8.26 -5.66 3.64
C SER A 18 7.67 -6.13 4.98
N PHE A 19 6.54 -5.59 5.42
CA PHE A 19 5.92 -6.06 6.66
C PHE A 19 4.99 -7.25 6.42
N ILE A 20 4.36 -7.33 5.24
CA ILE A 20 3.50 -8.46 4.87
C ILE A 20 4.33 -9.75 4.86
N GLU A 21 5.56 -9.72 4.30
CA GLU A 21 6.45 -10.88 4.27
C GLU A 21 6.87 -11.38 5.67
N LEU A 22 6.82 -10.51 6.68
CA LEU A 22 7.12 -10.87 8.07
C LEU A 22 5.92 -11.49 8.80
N LEU A 23 4.72 -11.43 8.24
CA LEU A 23 3.53 -12.01 8.84
C LEU A 23 3.54 -13.55 8.73
N PRO A 24 3.00 -14.29 9.71
CA PRO A 24 2.75 -15.71 9.57
C PRO A 24 1.80 -15.96 8.38
N GLY A 25 2.29 -16.63 7.34
CA GLY A 25 1.54 -16.86 6.09
C GLY A 25 1.65 -15.74 5.05
N GLY A 26 2.44 -14.69 5.30
CA GLY A 26 2.74 -13.65 4.32
C GLY A 26 1.48 -12.96 3.78
N TYR A 27 1.36 -12.94 2.45
CA TYR A 27 0.19 -12.40 1.74
C TYR A 27 -1.11 -13.16 1.99
N ASP A 28 -1.02 -14.41 2.46
CA ASP A 28 -2.17 -15.25 2.81
C ASP A 28 -2.48 -15.18 4.33
N CYS A 29 -1.80 -14.29 5.06
CA CYS A 29 -2.01 -14.10 6.48
C CYS A 29 -3.47 -13.72 6.77
N MET A 30 -4.10 -14.49 7.67
CA MET A 30 -5.44 -14.18 8.17
C MET A 30 -5.37 -12.98 9.12
N VAL A 31 -5.90 -11.85 8.67
CA VAL A 31 -5.99 -10.64 9.50
C VAL A 31 -7.18 -10.78 10.45
N GLY A 32 -6.95 -10.63 11.76
CA GLY A 32 -8.01 -10.63 12.78
C GLY A 32 -8.99 -9.45 12.64
N GLU A 33 -10.04 -9.40 13.46
CA GLU A 33 -11.06 -8.34 13.37
C GLU A 33 -10.44 -6.93 13.35
N ARG A 34 -10.81 -6.16 12.32
CA ARG A 34 -10.37 -4.76 12.07
C ARG A 34 -8.85 -4.55 11.97
N GLY A 35 -8.04 -5.59 11.80
CA GLY A 35 -6.57 -5.43 11.78
C GLY A 35 -6.03 -4.87 13.09
N ALA A 36 -6.62 -5.26 14.23
CA ALA A 36 -6.23 -4.80 15.56
C ALA A 36 -4.76 -5.08 15.93
N THR A 37 -4.08 -5.95 15.18
CA THR A 37 -2.66 -6.26 15.31
C THR A 37 -1.74 -5.37 14.46
N TRP A 38 -2.28 -4.44 13.67
CA TRP A 38 -1.48 -3.55 12.82
C TRP A 38 -1.30 -2.18 13.45
N SER A 39 -0.14 -1.58 13.21
CA SER A 39 0.13 -0.17 13.47
C SER A 39 -0.71 0.75 12.56
N GLY A 40 -0.77 2.04 12.89
CA GLY A 40 -1.40 3.04 12.04
C GLY A 40 -0.78 3.09 10.64
N GLY A 41 0.55 3.08 10.57
CA GLY A 41 1.30 3.12 9.31
C GLY A 41 1.10 1.89 8.43
N GLU A 42 0.98 0.69 9.01
CA GLU A 42 0.65 -0.53 8.25
C GLU A 42 -0.74 -0.44 7.61
N ARG A 43 -1.75 0.05 8.35
CA ARG A 43 -3.09 0.26 7.80
C ARG A 43 -3.10 1.30 6.68
N GLN A 44 -2.36 2.40 6.82
CA GLN A 44 -2.23 3.43 5.78
C GLN A 44 -1.59 2.86 4.52
N ARG A 45 -0.47 2.14 4.64
CA ARG A 45 0.20 1.51 3.49
C ARG A 45 -0.70 0.51 2.76
N ILE A 46 -1.50 -0.28 3.49
CA ILE A 46 -2.48 -1.19 2.88
C ILE A 46 -3.61 -0.42 2.18
N ALA A 47 -4.08 0.69 2.75
CA ALA A 47 -5.06 1.54 2.09
C ALA A 47 -4.52 2.12 0.77
N ILE A 48 -3.26 2.57 0.75
CA ILE A 48 -2.57 3.05 -0.47
C ILE A 48 -2.48 1.91 -1.50
N ALA A 49 -2.01 0.73 -1.11
CA ALA A 49 -1.93 -0.44 -2.00
C ALA A 49 -3.29 -0.81 -2.61
N ARG A 50 -4.36 -0.74 -1.82
CA ARG A 50 -5.74 -0.98 -2.30
C ARG A 50 -6.17 0.08 -3.31
N ALA A 51 -5.85 1.35 -3.08
CA ALA A 51 -6.19 2.44 -4.00
C ALA A 51 -5.46 2.27 -5.35
N LEU A 52 -4.19 1.85 -5.32
CA LEU A 52 -3.40 1.53 -6.52
C LEU A 52 -4.00 0.34 -7.30
N LEU A 53 -4.41 -0.72 -6.59
CA LEU A 53 -5.08 -1.88 -7.20
C LEU A 53 -6.40 -1.55 -7.88
N LEU A 54 -7.15 -0.62 -7.29
CA LEU A 54 -8.42 -0.14 -7.86
C LEU A 54 -8.23 0.71 -9.11
N LYS A 55 -6.99 1.09 -9.46
CA LYS A 55 -6.65 1.97 -10.58
C LYS A 55 -7.54 3.22 -10.58
N ALA A 56 -7.75 3.81 -9.40
CA ALA A 56 -8.58 4.99 -9.30
C ALA A 56 -7.99 6.11 -10.18
N PRO A 57 -8.79 6.77 -11.04
CA PRO A 57 -8.29 7.81 -11.93
C PRO A 57 -7.80 9.04 -11.17
N ILE A 58 -8.25 9.22 -9.93
CA ILE A 58 -7.84 10.29 -9.02
C ILE A 58 -7.58 9.68 -7.65
N LEU A 59 -6.42 9.97 -7.08
CA LEU A 59 -6.03 9.58 -5.73
C LEU A 59 -5.95 10.83 -4.86
N VAL A 60 -6.78 10.89 -3.81
CA VAL A 60 -6.75 11.96 -2.79
C VAL A 60 -6.13 11.37 -1.53
N LEU A 61 -5.03 11.95 -1.08
CA LEU A 61 -4.26 11.50 0.07
C LEU A 61 -4.39 12.54 1.18
N ASP A 62 -5.52 12.53 1.88
CA ASP A 62 -5.72 13.39 3.06
C ASP A 62 -5.12 12.71 4.29
N GLU A 63 -4.10 13.33 4.87
CA GLU A 63 -3.30 12.79 5.98
C GLU A 63 -2.79 11.34 5.78
N ALA A 64 -2.62 10.89 4.53
CA ALA A 64 -2.37 9.49 4.22
C ALA A 64 -0.99 8.95 4.68
N THR A 65 -0.11 9.85 5.13
CA THR A 65 1.24 9.54 5.61
C THR A 65 1.44 9.89 7.08
N SER A 66 0.41 10.41 7.77
CA SER A 66 0.53 10.93 9.14
C SER A 66 0.92 9.89 10.20
N ALA A 67 0.75 8.60 9.91
CA ALA A 67 1.12 7.51 10.81
C ALA A 67 2.37 6.73 10.33
N LEU A 68 3.09 7.25 9.33
CA LEU A 68 4.35 6.70 8.85
C LEU A 68 5.54 7.40 9.51
N ASP A 69 6.65 6.69 9.67
CA ASP A 69 7.94 7.32 9.94
C ASP A 69 8.44 8.05 8.69
N ALA A 70 9.33 9.02 8.88
CA ALA A 70 9.79 9.91 7.80
C ALA A 70 10.45 9.16 6.63
N ALA A 71 11.19 8.08 6.89
CA ALA A 71 11.86 7.32 5.84
C ALA A 71 10.85 6.53 5.01
N THR A 72 9.88 5.90 5.67
CA THR A 72 8.78 5.19 4.98
C THR A 72 7.92 6.17 4.17
N GLU A 73 7.59 7.34 4.72
CA GLU A 73 6.83 8.39 4.02
C GLU A 73 7.54 8.84 2.74
N GLU A 74 8.82 9.20 2.82
CA GLU A 74 9.62 9.63 1.67
C GLU A 74 9.63 8.56 0.57
N GLN A 75 9.83 7.30 0.94
CA GLN A 75 9.86 6.20 -0.01
C GLN A 75 8.51 5.97 -0.68
N VAL A 76 7.40 6.02 0.07
CA VAL A 76 6.04 5.87 -0.47
C VAL A 76 5.73 7.01 -1.46
N LEU A 77 6.03 8.26 -1.10
CA LEU A 77 5.80 9.42 -1.97
C LEU A 77 6.63 9.33 -3.25
N ARG A 78 7.89 8.91 -3.14
CA ARG A 78 8.75 8.68 -4.31
C ARG A 78 8.15 7.62 -5.23
N ASN A 79 7.78 6.46 -4.70
CA ASN A 79 7.18 5.38 -5.48
C ASN A 79 5.89 5.83 -6.19
N LEU A 80 5.01 6.56 -5.48
CA LEU A 80 3.77 7.09 -6.05
C LEU A 80 4.03 8.09 -7.20
N SER A 81 5.06 8.94 -7.07
CA SER A 81 5.43 9.90 -8.11
C SER A 81 5.92 9.22 -9.40
N GLU A 82 6.58 8.07 -9.29
CA GLU A 82 7.07 7.28 -10.45
C GLU A 82 5.92 6.54 -11.16
N VAL A 83 4.85 6.20 -10.43
CA VAL A 83 3.68 5.47 -10.95
C VAL A 83 2.58 6.41 -11.47
N GLY A 84 2.47 7.64 -10.94
CA GLY A 84 1.50 8.65 -11.37
C GLY A 84 1.37 8.87 -12.90
N PRO A 85 2.47 8.87 -13.69
CA PRO A 85 2.41 8.97 -15.15
C PRO A 85 1.68 7.80 -15.83
N GLN A 86 1.69 6.62 -15.22
CA GLN A 86 1.10 5.39 -15.77
C GLN A 86 -0.42 5.33 -15.52
N LEU A 87 -0.90 5.95 -14.45
CA LEU A 87 -2.33 6.05 -14.10
C LEU A 87 -3.12 7.01 -15.00
N ARG A 88 -2.44 7.94 -15.71
CA ARG A 88 -3.07 8.90 -16.63
C ARG A 88 -3.39 8.36 -18.03
N ARG A 89 -2.98 7.13 -18.36
CA ARG A 89 -3.06 6.57 -19.73
C ARG A 89 -4.11 5.45 -19.91
N SER A 90 -5.06 5.29 -19.00
CA SER A 90 -6.20 4.37 -19.14
C SER A 90 -7.50 5.10 -19.40
#